data_AF-A0A093XVG3-F1
#
_entry.id   AF-A0A093XVG3-F1
#
_cell.length_a   1.000
_cell.length_b   1.000
_cell.length_c   1.000
_cell.angle_alpha   90.00
_cell.angle_beta   90.00
_cell.angle_gamma   90.00
#
_symmetry.space_group_name_H-M   'P 1'
#
loop_
_entity.id
_entity.type
_entity.pdbx_description
1 polymer ?
#
loop_
_entity_poly.entity_id
_entity_poly.type
_entity_poly.pdbx_seq_one_letter_code
_entity_poly.pdbx_strand_id
1 'polypeptide(L)'
;LLSSPSLSASLVLGSFGSAPASTTTLFNIALSAEEVEAAKQVAKPVRYGKLPEIHHIFGAEPGSPPRVISVFFALAVLATLPVVLGAWALVGGNAGHVGAALSAAPVSHGLFFGSLVAMEGVFAMYYVSWRLFEVLPLAGVVGAVAFVSGSKALSEVQARRVRGER
;
A
#
# COMPACT_ATOMS: atom_id res chain seq x y z
N LEU A 1 9.92 -47.93 -9.71
CA LEU A 1 11.06 -48.86 -9.83
C LEU A 1 12.12 -48.48 -8.78
N LEU A 2 11.81 -48.68 -7.51
CA LEU A 2 12.75 -48.42 -6.41
C LEU A 2 13.50 -49.74 -6.15
N SER A 3 14.76 -49.83 -6.58
CA SER A 3 15.61 -50.96 -6.21
C SER A 3 15.87 -50.88 -4.71
N SER A 4 15.42 -51.87 -3.95
CA SER A 4 15.75 -51.97 -2.52
C SER A 4 17.28 -52.05 -2.37
N PRO A 5 17.90 -51.30 -1.45
CA PRO A 5 19.33 -51.38 -1.23
C PRO A 5 19.70 -52.76 -0.66
N SER A 6 20.59 -53.48 -1.34
CA SER A 6 21.12 -54.77 -0.89
C SER A 6 22.62 -54.65 -0.63
N LEU A 7 23.09 -55.23 0.47
CA LEU A 7 24.52 -55.35 0.78
C LEU A 7 25.04 -56.67 0.21
N SER A 8 26.21 -56.65 -0.43
CA SER A 8 26.87 -57.87 -0.92
C SER A 8 27.96 -58.31 0.05
N ALA A 9 27.92 -59.57 0.50
CA ALA A 9 28.94 -60.15 1.36
C ALA A 9 29.94 -60.95 0.52
N SER A 10 31.19 -60.50 0.47
CA SER A 10 32.28 -61.18 -0.22
C SER A 10 33.31 -61.71 0.77
N LEU A 11 33.74 -62.96 0.56
CA LEU A 11 34.83 -63.59 1.27
C LEU A 11 36.10 -63.41 0.45
N VAL A 12 37.08 -62.75 1.04
CA VAL A 12 38.40 -62.52 0.43
C VAL A 12 39.43 -63.32 1.24
N LEU A 13 40.02 -64.33 0.61
CA LEU A 13 41.07 -65.17 1.18
C LEU A 13 42.38 -64.88 0.45
N GLY A 14 43.38 -64.38 1.18
CA GLY A 14 44.73 -64.16 0.68
C GLY A 14 45.77 -64.61 1.71
N SER A 15 46.94 -64.99 1.23
CA SER A 15 48.10 -65.34 2.07
C SER A 15 49.33 -64.57 1.60
N PHE A 16 50.34 -64.42 2.47
CA PHE A 16 51.62 -63.77 2.14
C PHE A 16 52.54 -64.61 1.23
N GLY A 17 52.10 -65.82 0.83
CA GLY A 17 52.83 -66.67 -0.11
C GLY A 17 52.55 -66.34 -1.58
N SER A 18 53.11 -67.13 -2.50
CA SER A 18 52.92 -66.95 -3.96
C SER A 18 51.57 -67.46 -4.50
N ALA A 19 50.66 -67.92 -3.64
CA ALA A 19 49.36 -68.44 -4.08
C ALA A 19 48.39 -67.30 -4.40
N PRO A 20 47.58 -67.41 -5.48
CA PRO A 20 46.65 -66.36 -5.88
C PRO A 20 45.56 -66.14 -4.83
N ALA A 21 45.21 -64.88 -4.57
CA ALA A 21 44.12 -64.52 -3.67
C ALA A 21 42.77 -64.88 -4.30
N SER A 22 41.84 -65.39 -3.48
CA SER A 22 40.48 -65.76 -3.90
C SER A 22 39.48 -64.77 -3.32
N THR A 23 38.67 -64.17 -4.18
CA THR A 23 37.54 -63.31 -3.79
C THR A 23 36.26 -63.92 -4.32
N THR A 24 35.41 -64.41 -3.42
CA THR A 24 34.13 -65.04 -3.79
C THR A 24 32.99 -64.33 -3.09
N THR A 25 32.01 -63.86 -3.86
CA THR A 25 30.76 -63.31 -3.32
C THR A 25 29.88 -64.46 -2.83
N LEU A 26 29.52 -64.45 -1.56
CA LEU A 26 28.77 -65.55 -0.93
C LEU A 26 27.26 -65.36 -1.10
N PHE A 27 26.74 -64.20 -0.67
CA PHE A 27 25.31 -63.89 -0.73
C PHE A 27 25.06 -62.38 -0.61
N ASN A 28 23.83 -61.98 -0.95
CA ASN A 28 23.35 -60.62 -0.79
C ASN A 28 22.36 -60.55 0.37
N ILE A 29 22.52 -59.55 1.23
CA ILE A 29 21.63 -59.26 2.35
C ILE A 29 20.65 -58.19 1.88
N ALA A 30 19.36 -58.53 1.89
CA ALA A 30 18.30 -57.55 1.65
C ALA A 30 18.04 -56.78 2.96
N LEU A 31 18.15 -55.45 2.90
CA LEU A 31 17.82 -54.59 4.03
C LEU A 31 16.32 -54.34 4.05
N SER A 32 15.72 -54.40 5.24
CA SER A 32 14.34 -53.96 5.46
C SER A 32 14.23 -52.44 5.37
N ALA A 33 13.03 -51.93 5.08
CA ALA A 33 12.79 -50.49 4.98
C ALA A 33 13.14 -49.73 6.27
N GLU A 34 12.92 -50.36 7.44
CA GLU A 34 13.22 -49.78 8.75
C GLU A 34 14.72 -49.63 8.99
N GLU A 35 15.53 -50.62 8.60
CA GLU A 35 16.99 -50.58 8.70
C GLU A 35 17.59 -49.51 7.76
N VAL A 36 16.98 -49.31 6.59
CA VAL A 36 17.37 -48.27 5.63
C VAL A 36 17.06 -46.87 6.16
N GLU A 37 15.92 -46.68 6.82
CA GLU A 37 15.58 -45.42 7.47
C GLU A 37 16.46 -45.15 8.70
N ALA A 38 16.79 -46.16 9.50
CA ALA A 38 17.72 -46.03 10.62
C ALA A 38 19.13 -45.59 10.16
N ALA A 39 19.61 -46.12 9.03
CA ALA A 39 20.89 -45.72 8.45
C ALA A 39 20.92 -44.27 7.93
N LYS A 40 19.77 -43.67 7.57
CA LYS A 40 19.69 -42.26 7.16
C LYS A 40 19.80 -41.28 8.33
N GLN A 41 19.50 -41.72 9.56
CA GLN A 41 19.60 -40.90 10.76
C GLN A 41 21.05 -40.74 11.25
N VAL A 42 21.98 -41.58 10.78
CA VAL A 42 23.41 -41.39 11.04
C VAL A 42 23.88 -40.14 10.29
N ALA A 43 24.39 -39.16 11.05
CA ALA A 43 24.90 -37.92 10.49
C ALA A 43 25.99 -38.24 9.46
N LYS A 44 25.68 -38.02 8.18
CA LYS A 44 26.64 -38.24 7.09
C LYS A 44 27.86 -37.33 7.30
N PRO A 45 29.08 -37.81 7.04
CA PRO A 45 30.26 -36.98 7.14
C PRO A 45 30.10 -35.76 6.21
N VAL A 46 30.58 -34.60 6.67
CA VAL A 46 30.52 -33.33 5.92
C VAL A 46 31.19 -33.54 4.58
N ARG A 47 30.39 -33.58 3.51
CA ARG A 47 30.83 -33.82 2.14
C ARG A 47 30.67 -32.52 1.38
N TYR A 48 31.76 -32.01 0.80
CA TYR A 48 31.74 -30.81 -0.02
C TYR A 48 30.92 -31.07 -1.30
N GLY A 49 29.64 -30.69 -1.26
CA GLY A 49 28.69 -30.83 -2.36
C GLY A 49 27.76 -29.62 -2.41
N LYS A 50 27.00 -29.50 -3.51
CA LYS A 50 26.04 -28.40 -3.69
C LYS A 50 24.96 -28.45 -2.60
N LEU A 51 24.82 -27.38 -1.83
CA LEU A 51 23.74 -27.19 -0.86
C LEU A 51 22.42 -26.90 -1.57
N PRO A 52 21.27 -27.21 -0.95
CA PRO A 52 19.98 -26.79 -1.48
C PRO A 52 19.89 -25.26 -1.55
N GLU A 53 19.17 -24.76 -2.56
CA GLU A 53 18.90 -23.34 -2.72
C GLU A 53 17.94 -22.85 -1.63
N ILE A 54 18.21 -21.67 -1.07
CA ILE A 54 17.38 -21.05 -0.03
C ILE A 54 16.46 -20.04 -0.70
N HIS A 55 15.15 -20.26 -0.60
CA HIS A 55 14.15 -19.29 -1.05
C HIS A 55 13.66 -18.44 0.12
N HIS A 56 13.68 -17.12 -0.04
CA HIS A 56 13.12 -16.19 0.93
C HIS A 56 11.58 -16.26 0.90
N ILE A 57 10.95 -16.45 2.05
CA ILE A 57 9.49 -16.46 2.20
C ILE A 57 9.03 -15.04 2.52
N PHE A 58 8.30 -14.41 1.60
CA PHE A 58 7.68 -13.11 1.85
C PHE A 58 6.51 -13.23 2.82
N GLY A 59 6.30 -12.18 3.61
CA GLY A 59 5.10 -12.06 4.44
C GLY A 59 3.83 -12.08 3.58
N ALA A 60 2.76 -12.68 4.11
CA ALA A 60 1.46 -12.68 3.43
C ALA A 60 0.92 -11.26 3.30
N GLU A 61 0.29 -10.96 2.16
CA GLU A 61 -0.37 -9.66 1.94
C GLU A 61 -1.57 -9.51 2.89
N PRO A 62 -1.73 -8.36 3.56
CA PRO A 62 -2.90 -8.12 4.38
C PRO A 62 -4.18 -8.10 3.52
N GLY A 63 -5.22 -8.78 4.00
CA GLY A 63 -6.52 -8.79 3.32
C GLY A 63 -7.21 -7.41 3.39
N SER A 64 -7.80 -6.98 2.27
CA SER A 64 -8.64 -5.79 2.22
C SER A 64 -10.10 -6.10 2.59
N PRO A 65 -10.87 -5.14 3.15
CA PRO A 65 -12.27 -5.35 3.51
C PRO A 65 -13.17 -5.57 2.27
N PRO A 66 -14.37 -6.16 2.45
CA PRO A 66 -15.31 -6.35 1.36
C PRO A 66 -15.72 -5.03 0.70
N ARG A 67 -15.58 -4.95 -0.64
CA ARG A 67 -15.86 -3.72 -1.42
C ARG A 67 -17.26 -3.15 -1.17
N VAL A 68 -18.25 -4.01 -0.96
CA VAL A 68 -19.65 -3.59 -0.72
C VAL A 68 -19.76 -2.72 0.53
N ILE A 69 -19.06 -3.08 1.60
CA ILE A 69 -19.07 -2.32 2.86
C ILE A 69 -18.38 -0.96 2.65
N SER A 70 -17.21 -0.96 2.00
CA SER A 70 -16.48 0.28 1.71
C SER A 70 -17.29 1.26 0.84
N VAL A 71 -17.98 0.75 -0.20
CA VAL A 71 -18.81 1.57 -1.09
C VAL A 71 -20.03 2.11 -0.34
N PHE A 72 -20.68 1.30 0.49
CA PHE A 72 -21.83 1.75 1.29
C PHE A 72 -21.47 2.96 2.16
N PHE A 73 -20.36 2.88 2.91
CA PHE A 73 -19.92 3.99 3.75
C PHE A 73 -19.45 5.22 2.94
N ALA A 74 -18.79 5.01 1.79
CA ALA A 74 -18.44 6.11 0.90
C ALA A 74 -19.68 6.87 0.41
N LEU A 75 -20.74 6.15 0.02
CA LEU A 75 -22.02 6.75 -0.37
C LEU A 75 -22.73 7.41 0.81
N ALA A 76 -22.67 6.83 2.01
CA ALA A 76 -23.25 7.42 3.21
C ALA A 76 -22.59 8.78 3.54
N VAL A 77 -21.27 8.88 3.42
CA VAL A 77 -20.55 10.15 3.58
C VAL A 77 -20.95 11.13 2.47
N LEU A 78 -21.01 10.69 1.21
CA LEU A 78 -21.42 11.55 0.10
C LEU A 78 -22.86 12.08 0.27
N ALA A 79 -23.76 11.26 0.82
CA ALA A 79 -25.15 11.61 1.09
C ALA A 79 -25.30 12.71 2.16
N THR A 80 -24.29 12.96 3.00
CA THR A 80 -24.33 14.07 3.96
C THR A 80 -24.35 15.44 3.27
N LEU A 81 -23.74 15.56 2.07
CA LEU A 81 -23.71 16.83 1.32
C LEU A 81 -25.10 17.33 0.91
N PRO A 82 -25.95 16.56 0.20
CA PRO A 82 -27.30 17.00 -0.13
C PRO A 82 -28.17 17.19 1.13
N VAL A 83 -27.93 16.44 2.21
CA VAL A 83 -28.63 16.65 3.49
C VAL A 83 -28.31 18.03 4.06
N VAL A 84 -27.04 18.43 4.08
CA VAL A 84 -26.63 19.77 4.56
C VAL A 84 -27.18 20.87 3.65
N LEU A 85 -27.13 20.70 2.33
CA LEU A 85 -27.68 21.67 1.38
C LEU A 85 -29.20 21.79 1.51
N GLY A 86 -29.91 20.67 1.69
CA GLY A 86 -31.35 20.64 1.94
C GLY A 86 -31.71 21.32 3.27
N ALA A 87 -30.99 21.01 4.34
CA ALA A 87 -31.18 21.66 5.64
C ALA A 87 -30.94 23.18 5.56
N TRP A 88 -29.91 23.61 4.84
CA TRP A 88 -29.64 25.03 4.60
C TRP A 88 -30.78 25.72 3.85
N ALA A 89 -31.33 25.08 2.82
CA ALA A 89 -32.50 25.59 2.10
C ALA A 89 -33.76 25.66 2.98
N LEU A 90 -34.00 24.65 3.82
CA LEU A 90 -35.14 24.62 4.75
C LEU A 90 -35.12 25.74 5.78
N VAL A 91 -33.93 26.16 6.22
CA VAL A 91 -33.74 27.27 7.17
C VAL A 91 -33.81 28.64 6.47
N GLY A 92 -34.02 28.67 5.14
CA GLY A 92 -34.11 29.92 4.36
C GLY A 92 -32.76 30.49 3.94
N GLY A 93 -31.72 29.65 3.88
CA GLY A 93 -30.43 30.00 3.32
C GLY A 93 -30.56 30.54 1.90
N ASN A 94 -30.04 31.74 1.65
CA ASN A 94 -30.17 32.41 0.36
C ASN A 94 -28.86 33.06 -0.10
N ALA A 95 -28.81 33.38 -1.38
CA ALA A 95 -27.70 34.08 -2.03
C ALA A 95 -28.10 35.50 -2.50
N GLY A 96 -29.13 36.11 -1.88
CA GLY A 96 -29.74 37.37 -2.35
C GLY A 96 -28.76 38.56 -2.40
N HIS A 97 -27.74 38.54 -1.54
CA HIS A 97 -26.75 39.63 -1.46
C HIS A 97 -25.55 39.46 -2.39
N VAL A 98 -25.44 38.34 -3.12
CA VAL A 98 -24.32 38.10 -4.04
C VAL A 98 -24.30 39.14 -5.16
N GLY A 99 -25.46 39.48 -5.74
CA GLY A 99 -25.56 40.48 -6.81
C GLY A 99 -25.12 41.86 -6.34
N ALA A 100 -25.58 42.28 -5.17
CA ALA A 100 -25.16 43.55 -4.58
C ALA A 100 -23.67 43.55 -4.25
N ALA A 101 -23.12 42.44 -3.73
CA ALA A 101 -21.70 42.30 -3.40
C ALA A 101 -20.81 42.42 -4.64
N LEU A 102 -21.18 41.74 -5.71
CA LEU A 102 -20.48 41.80 -6.99
C LEU A 102 -20.61 43.17 -7.67
N SER A 103 -21.72 43.90 -7.49
CA SER A 103 -21.86 45.24 -8.08
C SER A 103 -21.03 46.30 -7.34
N ALA A 104 -20.90 46.17 -6.02
CA ALA A 104 -20.16 47.16 -5.21
C ALA A 104 -18.65 46.97 -5.28
N ALA A 105 -18.17 45.72 -5.31
CA ALA A 105 -16.74 45.43 -5.40
C ALA A 105 -16.48 44.14 -6.19
N PRO A 106 -16.67 44.15 -7.52
CA PRO A 106 -16.61 42.96 -8.39
C PRO A 106 -15.25 42.29 -8.35
N VAL A 107 -14.19 43.10 -8.41
CA VAL A 107 -12.81 42.58 -8.45
C VAL A 107 -12.43 41.96 -7.11
N SER A 108 -12.76 42.56 -5.96
CA SER A 108 -12.36 41.99 -4.67
C SER A 108 -13.11 40.68 -4.38
N HIS A 109 -14.43 40.64 -4.61
CA HIS A 109 -15.22 39.45 -4.36
C HIS A 109 -14.91 38.32 -5.36
N GLY A 110 -14.75 38.65 -6.64
CA GLY A 110 -14.39 37.68 -7.67
C GLY A 110 -13.00 37.07 -7.44
N LEU A 111 -12.00 37.91 -7.14
CA LEU A 111 -10.64 37.44 -6.88
C LEU A 111 -10.56 36.67 -5.55
N PHE A 112 -11.30 37.09 -4.52
CA PHE A 112 -11.34 36.39 -3.25
C PHE A 112 -11.97 35.00 -3.40
N PHE A 113 -13.17 34.90 -3.97
CA PHE A 113 -13.81 33.61 -4.20
C PHE A 113 -12.99 32.72 -5.15
N GLY A 114 -12.47 33.30 -6.24
CA GLY A 114 -11.59 32.61 -7.17
C GLY A 114 -10.33 32.08 -6.50
N SER A 115 -9.73 32.83 -5.57
CA SER A 115 -8.56 32.38 -4.82
C SER A 115 -8.86 31.24 -3.85
N LEU A 116 -10.07 31.18 -3.27
CA LEU A 116 -10.52 30.05 -2.44
C LEU A 116 -10.66 28.79 -3.30
N VAL A 117 -11.34 28.89 -4.44
CA VAL A 117 -11.47 27.77 -5.40
C VAL A 117 -10.11 27.32 -5.93
N ALA A 118 -9.22 28.27 -6.24
CA ALA A 118 -7.87 27.96 -6.68
C ALA A 118 -7.05 27.24 -5.60
N MET A 119 -7.18 27.65 -4.33
CA MET A 119 -6.50 26.99 -3.21
C MET A 119 -6.96 25.53 -3.04
N GLU A 120 -8.27 25.28 -3.12
CA GLU A 120 -8.79 23.90 -3.12
C GLU A 120 -8.25 23.08 -4.30
N GLY A 121 -8.14 23.70 -5.48
CA GLY A 121 -7.49 23.07 -6.64
C GLY A 121 -6.01 22.73 -6.41
N VAL A 122 -5.26 23.62 -5.74
CA VAL A 122 -3.86 23.37 -5.35
C VAL A 122 -3.77 22.17 -4.40
N PHE A 123 -4.65 22.07 -3.40
CA PHE A 123 -4.68 20.94 -2.47
C PHE A 123 -5.14 19.64 -3.14
N ALA A 124 -6.09 19.70 -4.07
CA ALA A 124 -6.49 18.55 -4.87
C ALA A 124 -5.33 18.03 -5.73
N MET A 125 -4.59 18.93 -6.39
CA MET A 125 -3.39 18.54 -7.15
C MET A 125 -2.27 18.01 -6.27
N TYR A 126 -2.10 18.55 -5.06
CA TYR A 126 -1.16 17.99 -4.07
C TYR A 126 -1.51 16.55 -3.68
N TYR A 127 -2.81 16.26 -3.49
CA TYR A 127 -3.27 14.91 -3.17
C TYR A 127 -3.05 13.93 -4.33
N VAL A 128 -3.23 14.38 -5.58
CA VAL A 128 -3.16 13.52 -6.77
C VAL A 128 -1.73 13.33 -7.29
N SER A 129 -0.92 14.40 -7.40
CA SER A 129 0.35 14.33 -8.14
C SER A 129 1.47 15.31 -7.76
N TRP A 130 1.16 16.53 -7.29
CA TRP A 130 2.19 17.56 -7.09
C TRP A 130 3.05 17.35 -5.85
N ARG A 131 4.30 17.83 -5.90
CA ARG A 131 5.22 17.78 -4.76
C ARG A 131 5.06 19.00 -3.86
N LEU A 132 5.44 18.85 -2.59
CA LEU A 132 5.33 19.92 -1.59
C LEU A 132 6.02 21.23 -2.04
N PHE A 133 7.21 21.15 -2.65
CA PHE A 133 7.94 22.32 -3.12
C PHE A 133 7.34 23.01 -4.35
N GLU A 134 6.45 22.34 -5.09
CA GLU A 134 5.70 22.93 -6.20
C GLU A 134 4.43 23.63 -5.66
N VAL A 135 3.80 23.00 -4.66
CA VAL A 135 2.58 23.48 -4.00
C VAL A 135 2.85 24.72 -3.15
N LEU A 136 3.92 24.73 -2.35
CA LEU A 136 4.22 25.82 -1.43
C LEU A 136 4.30 27.22 -2.09
N PRO A 137 5.09 27.45 -3.16
CA PRO A 137 5.15 28.76 -3.78
C PRO A 137 3.81 29.16 -4.42
N LEU A 138 3.10 28.21 -5.04
CA LEU A 138 1.80 28.48 -5.65
C LEU A 138 0.74 28.81 -4.59
N ALA A 139 0.67 28.03 -3.52
CA ALA A 139 -0.19 28.31 -2.36
C ALA A 139 0.19 29.65 -1.70
N GLY A 140 1.47 30.00 -1.66
CA GLY A 140 1.92 31.31 -1.20
C GLY A 140 1.36 32.46 -2.04
N VAL A 141 1.41 32.35 -3.37
CA VAL A 141 0.85 33.35 -4.29
C VAL A 141 -0.67 33.42 -4.18
N VAL A 142 -1.37 32.28 -4.26
CA VAL A 142 -2.84 32.22 -4.14
C VAL A 142 -3.29 32.74 -2.78
N GLY A 143 -2.58 32.40 -1.70
CA GLY A 143 -2.83 32.88 -0.35
C GLY A 143 -2.64 34.39 -0.20
N ALA A 144 -1.59 34.96 -0.80
CA ALA A 144 -1.39 36.41 -0.82
C ALA A 144 -2.54 37.13 -1.57
N VAL A 145 -2.97 36.57 -2.70
CA VAL A 145 -4.12 37.07 -3.47
C VAL A 145 -5.40 37.01 -2.62
N ALA A 146 -5.65 35.88 -1.96
CA ALA A 146 -6.79 35.70 -1.07
C ALA A 146 -6.78 36.70 0.09
N PHE A 147 -5.61 36.94 0.69
CA PHE A 147 -5.46 37.87 1.80
C PHE A 147 -5.79 39.31 1.39
N VAL A 148 -5.23 39.80 0.28
CA VAL A 148 -5.44 41.18 -0.18
C VAL A 148 -6.87 41.40 -0.68
N SER A 149 -7.38 40.47 -1.50
CA SER A 149 -8.74 40.57 -2.04
C SER A 149 -9.80 40.37 -0.96
N GLY A 150 -9.59 39.41 -0.06
CA GLY A 150 -10.46 39.12 1.08
C GLY A 150 -10.54 40.28 2.06
N SER A 151 -9.42 40.93 2.38
CA SER A 151 -9.43 42.12 3.25
C SER A 151 -10.32 43.23 2.69
N LYS A 152 -10.32 43.42 1.36
CA LYS A 152 -11.18 44.40 0.68
C LYS A 152 -12.63 43.95 0.58
N ALA A 153 -12.88 42.67 0.29
CA ALA A 153 -14.23 42.10 0.23
C ALA A 153 -14.91 42.16 1.61
N LEU A 154 -14.21 41.79 2.68
CA LEU A 154 -14.73 41.83 4.05
C LEU A 154 -14.95 43.26 4.56
N SER A 155 -14.09 44.21 4.18
CA SER A 155 -14.29 45.63 4.48
C SER A 155 -15.58 46.17 3.84
N GLU A 156 -15.88 45.73 2.63
CA GLU A 156 -17.11 46.08 1.92
C GLU A 156 -18.35 45.50 2.62
N VAL A 157 -18.29 44.23 3.03
CA VAL A 157 -19.33 43.58 3.83
C VAL A 157 -19.54 44.29 5.17
N GLN A 158 -18.46 44.74 5.81
CA GLN A 158 -18.55 45.54 7.03
C GLN A 158 -19.25 46.89 6.78
N ALA A 159 -18.92 47.58 5.67
CA ALA A 159 -19.55 48.84 5.32
C ALA A 159 -21.07 48.70 5.12
N ARG A 160 -21.53 47.63 4.47
CA ARG A 160 -22.96 47.32 4.35
C ARG A 160 -23.66 47.16 5.70
N ARG A 161 -23.02 46.42 6.61
CA ARG A 161 -23.54 46.23 7.97
C ARG A 161 -23.71 47.57 8.72
N VAL A 162 -22.76 48.49 8.54
CA VAL A 162 -22.85 49.84 9.12
C VAL A 162 -23.96 50.66 8.48
N ARG A 163 -24.22 50.49 7.16
CA ARG A 163 -25.35 51.12 6.45
C ARG A 163 -26.71 50.49 6.75
N GLY A 164 -26.77 49.36 7.45
CA GLY A 164 -28.00 48.63 7.74
C GLY A 164 -28.47 47.71 6.60
N GLU A 165 -27.63 47.49 5.58
CA GLU A 165 -27.87 46.57 4.46
C GLU A 165 -27.39 45.17 4.88
N ARG A 166 -28.31 44.32 5.35
CA ARG A 166 -28.03 42.93 5.81
C ARG A 166 -28.65 41.89 4.91
#